data_AF-A0A3D5FNM0-F1
#
_entry.id   AF-A0A3D5FNM0-F1
#
_cell.length_a   1.000
_cell.length_b   1.000
_cell.length_c   1.000
_cell.angle_alpha   90.00
_cell.angle_beta   90.00
_cell.angle_gamma   90.00
#
_symmetry.space_group_name_H-M   'P 1'
#
loop_
_entity.id
_entity.type
_entity.pdbx_description
1 polymer ?
#
loop_
_entity_poly.entity_id
_entity_poly.type
_entity_poly.pdbx_seq_one_letter_code
_entity_poly.pdbx_strand_id
1 'polypeptide(L)'
;MLTFFRNLVARIFGFDREINSLRERVRELSWDSAYGMYTRPAFLQFAMVMPRGTRWVAFIDLNKIHTLDQELGYTEVDRRIKATFSMNFRRSDVVARWYSGDEIVILFDSDREGADRKMEELALSARHEGLSFKFAIGEWAVGKESADDVIDALSENVRLQKTSSDQR
;
A
#
# COMPACT_ATOMS: atom_id res chain seq x y z
N MET A 1 35.85 -0.74 -38.74
CA MET A 1 35.22 -1.81 -37.93
C MET A 1 35.33 -1.54 -36.42
N LEU A 2 36.51 -1.17 -35.90
CA LEU A 2 36.76 -0.90 -34.47
C LEU A 2 35.90 0.25 -33.87
N THR A 3 35.66 1.32 -34.63
CA THR A 3 34.89 2.50 -34.19
C THR A 3 33.39 2.22 -34.03
N PHE A 4 32.84 1.32 -34.86
CA PHE A 4 31.43 0.94 -34.82
C PHE A 4 31.12 0.10 -33.57
N PHE A 5 32.02 -0.82 -33.22
CA PHE A 5 31.93 -1.57 -31.97
C PHE A 5 32.07 -0.68 -30.73
N ARG A 6 32.96 0.32 -30.75
CA ARG A 6 33.10 1.26 -29.62
C ARG A 6 31.85 2.09 -29.36
N ASN A 7 31.18 2.54 -30.43
CA ASN A 7 29.93 3.30 -30.32
C ASN A 7 28.74 2.42 -29.89
N LEU A 8 28.69 1.17 -30.37
CA LEU A 8 27.64 0.21 -29.96
C LEU A 8 27.78 -0.15 -28.47
N VAL A 9 29.02 -0.42 -28.03
CA VAL A 9 29.33 -0.76 -26.64
C VAL A 9 29.07 0.43 -25.71
N ALA A 10 29.49 1.65 -26.08
CA ALA A 10 29.20 2.85 -25.30
C ALA A 10 27.68 3.14 -25.19
N ARG A 11 26.92 2.86 -26.25
CA ARG A 11 25.46 3.00 -26.27
C ARG A 11 24.78 1.95 -25.39
N ILE A 12 25.24 0.69 -25.43
CA ILE A 12 24.74 -0.38 -24.55
C ILE A 12 25.02 -0.06 -23.08
N PHE A 13 26.25 0.33 -22.73
CA PHE A 13 26.60 0.71 -21.37
C PHE A 13 25.90 2.00 -20.90
N GLY A 14 25.61 2.94 -21.82
CA GLY A 14 24.80 4.11 -21.53
C GLY A 14 23.36 3.74 -21.16
N PHE A 15 22.76 2.80 -21.91
CA PHE A 15 21.43 2.29 -21.60
C PHE A 15 21.41 1.49 -20.29
N ASP A 16 22.42 0.69 -19.98
CA ASP A 16 22.47 -0.03 -18.69
C ASP A 16 22.50 0.95 -17.50
N ARG A 17 23.25 2.05 -17.63
CA ARG A 17 23.29 3.09 -16.60
C ARG A 17 21.95 3.81 -16.46
N GLU A 18 21.30 4.14 -17.57
CA GLU A 18 19.96 4.73 -17.56
C GLU A 18 18.92 3.76 -16.98
N ILE A 19 18.92 2.49 -17.39
CA ILE A 19 18.03 1.45 -16.86
C ILE A 19 18.23 1.31 -15.35
N ASN A 20 19.48 1.31 -14.87
CA ASN A 20 19.75 1.22 -13.45
C ASN A 20 19.33 2.47 -12.68
N SER A 21 19.56 3.67 -13.21
CA SER A 21 19.10 4.91 -12.55
C SER A 21 17.57 5.03 -12.55
N LEU A 22 16.89 4.54 -13.59
CA LEU A 22 15.44 4.41 -13.65
C LEU A 22 14.94 3.39 -12.63
N ARG A 23 15.59 2.24 -12.48
CA ARG A 23 15.26 1.24 -11.45
C ARG A 23 15.45 1.79 -10.04
N GLU A 24 16.50 2.56 -9.79
CA GLU A 24 16.70 3.26 -8.52
C GLU A 24 15.60 4.29 -8.27
N ARG A 25 15.24 5.11 -9.27
CA ARG A 25 14.11 6.04 -9.16
C ARG A 25 12.79 5.33 -8.88
N VAL A 26 12.51 4.22 -9.56
CA VAL A 26 11.32 3.41 -9.31
C VAL A 26 11.35 2.83 -7.90
N ARG A 27 12.52 2.40 -7.41
CA ARG A 27 12.69 1.92 -6.03
C ARG A 27 12.46 3.04 -5.00
N GLU A 28 12.96 4.24 -5.25
CA GLU A 28 12.73 5.41 -4.38
C GLU A 28 11.24 5.81 -4.37
N LEU A 29 10.57 5.75 -5.51
CA LEU A 29 9.15 6.11 -5.63
C LEU A 29 8.19 5.00 -5.19
N SER A 30 8.69 3.78 -4.99
CA SER A 30 7.86 2.64 -4.58
C SER A 30 7.66 2.55 -3.07
N TRP A 31 8.41 3.32 -2.28
CA TRP A 31 8.34 3.30 -0.83
C TRP A 31 8.01 4.69 -0.27
N ASP A 32 6.96 4.77 0.54
CA ASP A 32 6.64 5.93 1.35
C ASP A 32 7.47 5.87 2.65
N SER A 33 8.46 6.75 2.77
CA SER A 33 9.37 6.78 3.92
C SER A 33 8.72 7.35 5.19
N ALA A 34 7.71 8.22 5.04
CA ALA A 34 6.98 8.80 6.15
C ALA A 34 6.17 7.70 6.86
N TYR A 35 5.45 6.90 6.07
CA TYR A 35 4.56 5.86 6.61
C TYR A 35 5.26 4.51 6.77
N GLY A 36 6.40 4.31 6.11
CA GLY A 36 7.14 3.05 6.15
C GLY A 36 6.40 1.91 5.44
N MET A 37 5.82 2.18 4.27
CA MET A 37 5.05 1.21 3.49
C MET A 37 5.19 1.46 1.98
N TYR A 38 4.63 0.59 1.14
CA TYR A 38 4.67 0.77 -0.30
C TYR A 38 3.76 1.91 -0.77
N THR A 39 4.03 2.44 -1.96
CA THR A 39 3.12 3.38 -2.64
C THR A 39 2.11 2.63 -3.51
N ARG A 40 0.97 3.24 -3.83
CA ARG A 40 -0.02 2.68 -4.78
C ARG A 40 0.60 2.18 -6.09
N PRO A 41 1.47 2.94 -6.80
CA PRO A 41 2.13 2.43 -8.00
C PRO A 41 2.93 1.15 -7.76
N ALA A 42 3.61 1.02 -6.61
CA ALA A 42 4.34 -0.20 -6.27
C ALA A 42 3.40 -1.38 -6.02
N PHE A 43 2.30 -1.14 -5.30
CA PHE A 43 1.26 -2.15 -5.09
C PHE A 43 0.72 -2.69 -6.42
N LEU A 44 0.37 -1.79 -7.35
CA LEU A 44 -0.13 -2.18 -8.67
C LEU A 44 0.92 -2.96 -9.47
N GLN A 45 2.21 -2.64 -9.33
CA GLN A 45 3.28 -3.45 -9.91
C GLN A 45 3.33 -4.87 -9.33
N PHE A 46 3.19 -5.03 -8.02
CA PHE A 46 3.08 -6.36 -7.42
C PHE A 46 1.84 -7.11 -7.92
N ALA A 47 0.72 -6.42 -8.04
CA ALA A 47 -0.52 -7.00 -8.55
C ALA A 47 -0.39 -7.54 -9.99
N MET A 48 0.33 -6.85 -10.87
CA MET A 48 0.55 -7.28 -12.26
C MET A 48 1.33 -8.59 -12.39
N VAL A 49 2.27 -8.85 -11.48
CA VAL A 49 3.14 -10.05 -11.53
C VAL A 49 2.65 -11.17 -10.62
N MET A 50 1.48 -11.00 -10.01
CA MET A 50 0.96 -11.94 -9.03
C MET A 50 0.46 -13.23 -9.69
N PRO A 51 0.79 -14.42 -9.14
CA PRO A 51 0.25 -15.67 -9.65
C PRO A 51 -1.28 -15.69 -9.57
N ARG A 52 -1.92 -16.29 -10.57
CA ARG A 52 -3.38 -16.48 -10.59
C ARG A 52 -3.83 -17.26 -9.36
N GLY A 53 -4.96 -16.85 -8.80
CA GLY A 53 -5.55 -17.47 -7.62
C GLY A 53 -6.43 -16.48 -6.87
N THR A 54 -6.91 -16.90 -5.71
CA THR A 54 -7.65 -16.04 -4.79
C THR A 54 -6.69 -15.38 -3.81
N ARG A 55 -6.86 -14.08 -3.59
CA ARG A 55 -6.18 -13.31 -2.54
C ARG A 55 -7.20 -12.49 -1.76
N TRP A 56 -6.82 -12.09 -0.54
CA TRP A 56 -7.64 -11.22 0.28
C TRP A 56 -7.02 -9.83 0.33
N VAL A 57 -7.85 -8.81 0.15
CA VAL A 57 -7.45 -7.41 0.16
C VAL A 57 -8.27 -6.66 1.19
N ALA A 58 -7.62 -5.87 2.04
CA ALA A 58 -8.27 -4.89 2.89
C ALA A 58 -8.06 -3.49 2.31
N PHE A 59 -9.13 -2.69 2.33
CA PHE A 59 -9.05 -1.25 2.24
C PHE A 59 -9.30 -0.65 3.63
N ILE A 60 -8.44 0.28 4.03
CA ILE A 60 -8.44 0.94 5.33
C ILE A 60 -8.50 2.44 5.09
N ASP A 61 -9.31 3.11 5.88
CA ASP A 61 -9.38 4.56 5.94
C ASP A 61 -9.19 5.02 7.39
N LEU A 62 -8.10 5.76 7.63
CA LEU A 62 -7.74 6.28 8.94
C LEU A 62 -8.65 7.47 9.32
N ASN A 63 -9.22 7.42 10.52
CA ASN A 63 -10.15 8.45 10.97
C ASN A 63 -9.41 9.74 11.37
N LYS A 64 -9.90 10.88 10.87
CA LYS A 64 -9.55 12.24 11.34
C LYS A 64 -8.05 12.58 11.26
N ILE A 65 -7.32 12.02 10.30
CA ILE A 65 -5.88 12.30 10.13
C ILE A 65 -5.61 13.80 9.95
N HIS A 66 -6.37 14.49 9.12
CA HIS A 66 -6.21 15.94 8.95
C HIS A 66 -6.42 16.75 10.24
N THR A 67 -7.32 16.33 11.13
CA THR A 67 -7.51 16.99 12.43
C THR A 67 -6.32 16.72 13.34
N LEU A 68 -5.84 15.47 13.37
CA LEU A 68 -4.65 15.10 14.14
C LEU A 68 -3.40 15.83 13.64
N ASP A 69 -3.26 16.04 12.33
CA ASP A 69 -2.16 16.80 11.74
C ASP A 69 -2.16 18.26 12.22
N GLN A 70 -3.35 18.86 12.37
CA GLN A 70 -3.49 20.22 12.88
C GLN A 70 -3.16 20.32 14.38
N GLU A 71 -3.48 19.29 15.16
CA GLU A 71 -3.29 19.26 16.61
C GLU A 71 -1.87 18.89 17.02
N LEU A 72 -1.26 17.92 16.33
CA LEU A 72 0.02 17.28 16.72
C LEU A 72 1.16 17.57 15.75
N GLY A 73 0.83 18.03 14.54
CA GLY A 73 1.78 18.18 13.44
C GLY A 73 2.00 16.87 12.67
N TYR A 74 2.24 17.00 11.37
CA TYR A 74 2.46 15.88 10.43
C TYR A 74 3.50 14.87 10.93
N THR A 75 4.64 15.33 11.47
CA THR A 75 5.71 14.44 11.94
C THR A 75 5.27 13.44 13.01
N GLU A 76 4.42 13.86 13.96
CA GLU A 76 3.96 12.96 15.02
C GLU A 76 2.87 12.01 14.52
N VAL A 77 2.01 12.47 13.60
CA VAL A 77 1.00 11.62 12.95
C VAL A 77 1.68 10.55 12.09
N ASP A 78 2.66 10.93 11.27
CA ASP A 78 3.48 10.02 10.47
C ASP A 78 4.16 8.97 11.36
N ARG A 79 4.72 9.39 12.51
CA ARG A 79 5.33 8.46 13.49
C ARG A 79 4.32 7.44 14.02
N ARG A 80 3.11 7.86 14.37
CA ARG A 80 2.04 6.99 14.90
C ARG A 80 1.53 6.00 13.86
N ILE A 81 1.37 6.46 12.61
CA ILE A 81 0.99 5.60 11.50
C ILE A 81 2.09 4.57 11.29
N LYS A 82 3.34 5.00 11.16
CA LYS A 82 4.47 4.09 11.01
C LYS A 82 4.57 3.06 12.13
N ALA A 83 4.39 3.48 13.38
CA ALA A 83 4.37 2.58 14.53
C ALA A 83 3.23 1.56 14.46
N THR A 84 2.02 2.00 14.07
CA THR A 84 0.84 1.15 13.89
C THR A 84 1.08 0.03 12.87
N PHE A 85 1.72 0.35 11.75
CA PHE A 85 2.00 -0.60 10.67
C PHE A 85 3.36 -1.31 10.80
N SER A 86 4.11 -1.08 11.89
CA SER A 86 5.36 -1.79 12.18
C SER A 86 5.16 -3.18 12.79
N MET A 87 3.91 -3.62 12.93
CA MET A 87 3.58 -4.98 13.38
C MET A 87 4.09 -6.05 12.41
N ASN A 88 4.17 -7.30 12.88
CA ASN A 88 4.71 -8.40 12.07
C ASN A 88 3.69 -8.83 10.99
N PHE A 89 3.91 -8.34 9.78
CA PHE A 89 3.29 -8.83 8.55
C PHE A 89 4.12 -9.98 7.96
N ARG A 90 3.47 -10.90 7.24
CA ARG A 90 4.22 -11.90 6.48
C ARG A 90 5.04 -11.19 5.41
N ARG A 91 6.18 -11.77 5.04
CA ARG A 91 7.03 -11.23 3.97
C ARG A 91 6.28 -11.11 2.63
N SER A 92 5.25 -11.93 2.42
CA SER A 92 4.41 -11.93 1.23
C SER A 92 3.16 -11.04 1.34
N ASP A 93 2.86 -10.47 2.51
CA ASP A 93 1.84 -9.44 2.63
C ASP A 93 2.38 -8.11 2.06
N VAL A 94 1.51 -7.31 1.46
CA VAL A 94 1.88 -6.00 0.90
C VAL A 94 1.00 -4.93 1.52
N VAL A 95 1.62 -4.00 2.24
CA VAL A 95 0.96 -2.83 2.83
C VAL A 95 1.32 -1.61 1.98
N ALA A 96 0.33 -0.87 1.51
CA ALA A 96 0.54 0.27 0.62
C ALA A 96 -0.37 1.46 0.93
N ARG A 97 0.17 2.67 0.79
CA ARG A 97 -0.58 3.93 0.84
C ARG A 97 -1.32 4.17 -0.48
N TRP A 98 -2.58 4.62 -0.41
CA TRP A 98 -3.50 4.65 -1.55
C TRP A 98 -3.76 6.04 -2.19
N TYR A 99 -4.95 6.68 -2.06
CA TYR A 99 -5.26 7.95 -2.75
C TYR A 99 -4.92 9.21 -1.95
N SER A 100 -5.62 9.47 -0.85
CA SER A 100 -5.61 10.74 -0.09
C SER A 100 -4.56 10.80 1.01
N GLY A 101 -3.87 9.68 1.22
CA GLY A 101 -2.77 9.56 2.14
C GLY A 101 -3.16 9.10 3.54
N ASP A 102 -4.42 9.15 3.93
CA ASP A 102 -5.03 8.48 5.09
C ASP A 102 -5.61 7.10 4.75
N GLU A 103 -5.60 6.74 3.47
CA GLU A 103 -6.05 5.45 2.96
C GLU A 103 -4.91 4.48 2.76
N ILE A 104 -5.14 3.23 3.18
CA ILE A 104 -4.15 2.16 3.15
C ILE A 104 -4.79 0.90 2.59
N VAL A 105 -4.06 0.21 1.74
CA VAL A 105 -4.44 -1.11 1.19
C VAL A 105 -3.50 -2.16 1.74
N ILE A 106 -4.05 -3.29 2.15
CA ILE A 106 -3.27 -4.47 2.54
C ILE A 106 -3.69 -5.65 1.67
N LEU A 107 -2.73 -6.23 0.96
CA LEU A 107 -2.87 -7.54 0.33
C LEU A 107 -2.34 -8.61 1.30
N PHE A 108 -3.16 -9.62 1.57
CA PHE A 108 -2.79 -10.73 2.43
C PHE A 108 -2.44 -11.98 1.63
N ASP A 109 -1.32 -12.59 1.99
CA ASP A 109 -0.95 -13.96 1.58
C ASP A 109 -1.37 -14.96 2.68
N SER A 110 -2.66 -14.90 3.00
CA SER A 110 -3.34 -15.80 3.92
C SER A 110 -4.79 -16.00 3.46
N ASP A 111 -5.53 -16.87 4.16
CA ASP A 111 -6.97 -17.01 3.98
C ASP A 111 -7.72 -15.87 4.68
N ARG A 112 -9.06 -15.91 4.60
CA ARG A 112 -9.92 -14.91 5.20
C ARG A 112 -9.69 -14.76 6.70
N GLU A 113 -9.62 -15.89 7.41
CA GLU A 113 -9.43 -15.90 8.87
C GLU A 113 -8.06 -15.34 9.27
N GLY A 114 -7.02 -15.56 8.46
CA GLY A 114 -5.71 -14.94 8.64
C GLY A 114 -5.78 -13.42 8.46
N ALA A 115 -6.46 -12.95 7.42
CA ALA A 115 -6.65 -11.53 7.14
C ALA A 115 -7.46 -10.84 8.26
N ASP A 116 -8.58 -11.43 8.68
CA ASP A 116 -9.44 -10.88 9.75
C ASP A 116 -8.66 -10.75 11.07
N ARG A 117 -7.94 -11.79 11.50
CA ARG A 117 -7.10 -11.74 12.71
C ARG A 117 -6.03 -10.66 12.62
N LYS A 118 -5.39 -10.51 11.46
CA LYS A 118 -4.37 -9.48 11.25
C LYS A 118 -4.97 -8.08 11.36
N MET A 119 -6.20 -7.88 10.88
CA MET A 119 -6.92 -6.62 11.01
C MET A 119 -7.33 -6.32 12.46
N GLU A 120 -7.67 -7.33 13.26
CA GLU A 120 -7.92 -7.16 14.70
C GLU A 120 -6.67 -6.72 15.45
N GLU A 121 -5.53 -7.36 15.19
CA GLU A 121 -4.22 -6.98 15.74
C GLU A 121 -3.86 -5.54 15.35
N LEU A 122 -4.06 -5.17 14.08
CA LEU A 122 -3.81 -3.83 13.58
C LEU A 122 -4.71 -2.79 14.27
N ALA A 123 -5.99 -3.13 14.52
CA ALA A 123 -6.90 -2.26 15.25
C ALA A 123 -6.51 -2.07 16.73
N LEU A 124 -5.86 -3.06 17.35
CA LEU A 124 -5.27 -2.90 18.68
C LEU A 124 -4.04 -2.00 18.64
N SER A 125 -3.16 -2.21 17.65
CA SER A 125 -1.96 -1.36 17.47
C SER A 125 -2.31 0.09 17.19
N ALA A 126 -3.31 0.34 16.34
CA ALA A 126 -3.79 1.70 16.05
C ALA A 126 -4.30 2.38 17.33
N ARG A 127 -5.11 1.66 18.13
CA ARG A 127 -5.61 2.19 19.40
C ARG A 127 -4.49 2.54 20.37
N HIS A 128 -3.41 1.74 20.42
CA HIS A 128 -2.24 2.04 21.23
C HIS A 128 -1.55 3.36 20.82
N GLU A 129 -1.49 3.65 19.51
CA GLU A 129 -0.93 4.91 19.00
C GLU A 129 -1.95 6.06 18.97
N GLY A 130 -3.15 5.87 19.54
CA GLY A 130 -4.21 6.88 19.55
C GLY A 130 -4.86 7.12 18.19
N LEU A 131 -4.75 6.15 17.29
CA LEU A 131 -5.39 6.15 15.97
C LEU A 131 -6.62 5.23 15.97
N SER A 132 -7.48 5.42 14.98
CA SER A 132 -8.57 4.50 14.68
C SER A 132 -8.86 4.54 13.18
N PHE A 133 -9.52 3.50 12.66
CA PHE A 133 -9.83 3.40 11.24
C PHE A 133 -11.12 2.63 10.99
N LYS A 134 -11.65 2.78 9.78
CA LYS A 134 -12.68 1.91 9.20
C LYS A 134 -12.03 1.06 8.12
N PHE A 135 -12.58 -0.13 7.87
CA PHE A 135 -12.03 -1.01 6.85
C PHE A 135 -13.09 -1.92 6.23
N ALA A 136 -12.77 -2.43 5.03
CA ALA A 136 -13.50 -3.49 4.36
C ALA A 136 -12.50 -4.52 3.81
N ILE A 137 -12.85 -5.81 3.90
CA ILE A 137 -12.04 -6.91 3.36
C ILE A 137 -12.82 -7.60 2.26
N GLY A 138 -12.20 -7.77 1.10
CA GLY A 138 -12.77 -8.45 -0.07
C GLY A 138 -11.86 -9.53 -0.62
N GLU A 139 -12.47 -10.45 -1.37
CA GLU A 139 -11.75 -11.40 -2.20
C GLU A 139 -11.31 -10.70 -3.49
N TRP A 140 -10.09 -10.99 -3.94
CA TRP A 140 -9.59 -10.61 -5.25
C TRP A 140 -9.22 -11.85 -6.05
N ALA A 141 -9.93 -12.10 -7.16
CA ALA A 141 -9.61 -13.17 -8.08
C ALA A 141 -8.52 -12.72 -9.07
N VAL A 142 -7.26 -12.96 -8.71
CA VAL A 142 -6.07 -12.55 -9.47
C VAL A 142 -6.12 -13.11 -10.90
N GLY A 143 -6.04 -12.20 -11.87
CA GLY A 143 -6.08 -12.51 -13.30
C GLY A 143 -7.48 -12.66 -13.89
N LYS A 144 -8.54 -12.50 -13.09
CA LYS A 144 -9.92 -12.36 -13.55
C LYS A 144 -10.45 -10.95 -13.34
N GLU A 145 -10.05 -10.32 -12.24
CA GLU A 145 -10.49 -8.99 -11.83
C GLU A 145 -9.28 -8.04 -11.71
N SER A 146 -9.50 -6.76 -12.01
CA SER A 146 -8.52 -5.71 -11.74
C SER A 146 -8.40 -5.50 -10.24
N ALA A 147 -7.17 -5.43 -9.72
CA ALA A 147 -6.96 -5.08 -8.31
C ALA A 147 -7.55 -3.70 -7.97
N ASP A 148 -7.46 -2.76 -8.90
CA ASP A 148 -7.96 -1.39 -8.73
C ASP A 148 -9.48 -1.39 -8.56
N ASP A 149 -10.22 -2.11 -9.43
CA ASP A 149 -11.68 -2.21 -9.36
C ASP A 149 -12.15 -2.86 -8.05
N VAL A 150 -11.44 -3.90 -7.57
CA VAL A 150 -11.75 -4.54 -6.28
C VAL A 150 -11.53 -3.56 -5.13
N ILE A 151 -10.42 -2.81 -5.15
CA ILE A 151 -10.09 -1.83 -4.11
C ILE A 151 -11.10 -0.67 -4.11
N ASP A 152 -11.52 -0.20 -5.29
CA ASP A 152 -12.54 0.85 -5.41
C ASP A 152 -13.90 0.39 -4.89
N ALA A 153 -14.28 -0.87 -5.12
CA ALA A 153 -15.49 -1.42 -4.51
C ALA A 153 -15.38 -1.48 -2.96
N LEU A 154 -14.19 -1.77 -2.43
CA LEU A 154 -13.95 -1.78 -0.99
C LEU A 154 -13.95 -0.37 -0.38
N SER A 155 -13.42 0.63 -1.09
CA SER A 155 -13.42 2.02 -0.63
C SER A 155 -14.85 2.57 -0.51
N GLU A 156 -15.71 2.27 -1.49
CA GLU A 156 -17.13 2.63 -1.42
C GLU A 156 -17.84 1.96 -0.23
N ASN A 157 -17.53 0.70 0.08
CA ASN A 157 -18.08 0.04 1.27
C ASN A 157 -17.67 0.76 2.57
N VAL A 158 -16.41 1.18 2.69
CA VAL A 158 -15.92 1.94 3.86
C VAL A 158 -16.58 3.31 3.94
N ARG A 159 -16.75 4.00 2.82
CA ARG A 159 -17.44 5.29 2.73
C ARG A 159 -18.90 5.20 3.17
N LEU A 160 -19.61 4.14 2.78
CA LEU A 160 -20.98 3.89 3.22
C LEU A 160 -21.05 3.63 4.74
N GLN A 161 -20.09 2.90 5.30
CA GLN A 161 -20.01 2.69 6.76
C GLN A 161 -19.80 4.00 7.53
N LYS A 162 -18.95 4.91 7.02
CA LYS A 162 -18.74 6.24 7.61
C LYS A 162 -20.02 7.05 7.64
N THR A 163 -20.71 7.15 6.50
CA THR A 163 -21.96 7.91 6.38
C THR A 163 -23.04 7.42 7.34
N SER A 164 -23.12 6.11 7.57
CA SER A 164 -24.08 5.52 8.54
C SER A 164 -23.71 5.78 10.01
N SER A 165 -22.42 6.01 10.31
CA SER A 165 -21.93 6.27 11.66
C SER A 165 -22.09 7.73 12.07
N ASP A 166 -21.96 8.67 11.12
CA ASP A 166 -22.09 10.11 11.38
C ASP A 166 -23.55 10.57 11.52
N GLN A 167 -24.52 9.73 11.16
CA GLN A 167 -25.96 9.99 11.29
C GLN A 167 -26.55 9.47 12.63
N ARG A 168 -25.74 8.92 13.53
CA ARG A 168 -26.14 8.42 14.86
C ARG A 168 -25.50 9.26 15.96
#